data_AF-U9VHH2-F1
#
_entry.id   AF-U9VHH2-F1
#
_cell.length_a   1.000
_cell.length_b   1.000
_cell.length_c   1.000
_cell.angle_alpha   90.00
_cell.angle_beta   90.00
_cell.angle_gamma   90.00
#
_symmetry.space_group_name_H-M   'P 1'
#
loop_
_entity.id
_entity.type
_entity.pdbx_description
1 polymer ?
#
loop_
_entity_poly.entity_id
_entity_poly.type
_entity_poly.pdbx_seq_one_letter_code
_entity_poly.pdbx_strand_id
1 'polypeptide(L)'
;MIVFSRYSHLLRLSLTALAASTLSLTGWISLATIDICGSAAFANTREFGQDARHGRNGRAGRDGRDGANQTIRANGDPARIDLSGTDGEDGNSGENAEWVRCRRQPRDERHNLQAADGGNGGHGGNGGRGGHGGTLTVQYADLDNLRQILVAADGGRGGRGGRGGDGTYGCECDDHDWTVEVCKDGTCTEEKYKCYDGRDGIDGRHGADGTSGSLGKLVLINQLEPLPVANPNQSHTVASLANKTVSLSRNLWETRSGATSLLAPGSTIANEYEAYLGNIDRQFTLDWQAPQPAQSFTESVELTLQRNGQVDVDFPEAYWLLGEIIDDETLTTYRVDGIVPVAEVTQLAMGRVDGRSRTFEVNVVDLAQHSDVLETRFEVRYSTSRNDGRRRRYTVAYEGPVPEELVQQDYNRFTLALGRLPIRSQILSGGTQAQVELKIIRSYGNNSAEQTLKWEGEI
;
A
#
# COMPACT_ATOMS: atom_id res chain seq x y z
N MET A 1 7.35 -23.16 -40.73
CA MET A 1 8.20 -21.95 -40.79
C MET A 1 8.03 -21.26 -39.45
N ILE A 2 9.03 -21.45 -38.58
CA ILE A 2 9.05 -21.01 -37.18
C ILE A 2 9.77 -19.68 -37.17
N VAL A 3 9.19 -18.62 -36.60
CA VAL A 3 9.95 -17.44 -36.18
C VAL A 3 9.57 -17.09 -34.76
N PHE A 4 10.58 -17.20 -33.91
CA PHE A 4 10.57 -16.98 -32.48
C PHE A 4 10.59 -15.49 -32.14
N SER A 5 9.81 -15.18 -31.11
CA SER A 5 10.00 -14.11 -30.12
C SER A 5 11.46 -13.97 -29.65
N ARG A 6 11.90 -12.73 -29.40
CA ARG A 6 12.64 -12.38 -28.17
C ARG A 6 12.69 -10.87 -27.93
N TYR A 7 12.08 -10.50 -26.80
CA TYR A 7 12.35 -9.30 -26.02
C TYR A 7 13.81 -9.31 -25.52
N SER A 8 14.47 -8.15 -25.55
CA SER A 8 15.74 -7.90 -24.85
C SER A 8 15.60 -6.65 -23.99
N HIS A 9 15.97 -6.82 -22.73
CA HIS A 9 15.83 -5.87 -21.65
C HIS A 9 16.67 -4.59 -21.81
N LEU A 10 16.07 -3.51 -21.34
CA LEU A 10 16.66 -2.22 -21.00
C LEU A 10 17.69 -2.38 -19.87
N LEU A 11 18.88 -1.79 -20.05
CA LEU A 11 19.75 -1.36 -18.94
C LEU A 11 20.27 0.03 -19.32
N ARG A 12 19.55 1.07 -18.87
CA ARG A 12 19.98 2.47 -18.97
C ARG A 12 20.96 2.75 -17.83
N LEU A 13 22.19 3.11 -18.21
CA LEU A 13 23.09 3.91 -17.38
C LEU A 13 22.48 5.30 -17.21
N SER A 14 22.40 5.79 -15.97
CA SER A 14 22.25 7.22 -15.71
C SER A 14 23.22 7.66 -14.60
N LEU A 15 24.25 8.35 -15.05
CA LEU A 15 25.07 9.31 -14.31
C LEU A 15 24.18 10.44 -13.76
N THR A 16 24.31 10.75 -12.47
CA THR A 16 24.03 12.06 -11.85
C THR A 16 24.46 11.96 -10.38
N ALA A 17 25.00 12.94 -9.69
CA ALA A 17 25.73 14.17 -9.98
C ALA A 17 26.26 14.60 -8.59
N LEU A 18 27.50 15.08 -8.51
CA LEU A 18 28.05 15.67 -7.29
C LEU A 18 27.21 16.89 -6.87
N ALA A 19 26.73 16.91 -5.63
CA ALA A 19 26.29 18.12 -4.95
C ALA A 19 27.27 18.45 -3.83
N ALA A 20 28.12 19.43 -4.09
CA ALA A 20 28.94 20.11 -3.10
C ALA A 20 28.03 21.04 -2.28
N SER A 21 27.99 20.86 -0.97
CA SER A 21 27.32 21.76 -0.04
C SER A 21 28.35 22.42 0.85
N THR A 22 28.65 23.68 0.52
CA THR A 22 29.40 24.62 1.33
C THR A 22 28.52 25.12 2.47
N LEU A 23 28.90 24.86 3.72
CA LEU A 23 28.35 25.55 4.88
C LEU A 23 29.51 26.12 5.70
N SER A 24 29.67 27.43 5.54
CA SER A 24 30.46 28.34 6.34
C SER A 24 29.83 28.52 7.72
N LEU A 25 30.56 28.17 8.78
CA LEU A 25 30.35 28.70 10.12
C LEU A 25 31.69 29.16 10.69
N THR A 26 31.74 30.46 10.92
CA THR A 26 32.83 31.30 11.39
C THR A 26 32.99 31.22 12.91
N GLY A 27 34.24 31.11 13.39
CA GLY A 27 34.75 31.53 14.71
C GLY A 27 34.06 30.86 15.92
N TRP A 28 34.70 30.47 17.00
CA TRP A 28 35.62 31.24 17.83
C TRP A 28 36.75 30.33 18.31
N ILE A 29 37.96 30.86 18.24
CA ILE A 29 39.22 30.22 18.63
C ILE A 29 39.32 30.25 20.16
N SER A 30 39.44 29.07 20.79
CA SER A 30 40.11 28.93 22.09
C SER A 30 41.38 28.14 21.85
N LEU A 31 42.51 28.84 21.92
CA LEU A 31 43.85 28.27 21.92
C LEU A 31 44.06 27.53 23.24
N ALA A 32 43.89 26.21 23.22
CA ALA A 32 44.50 25.32 24.20
C ALA A 32 45.58 24.53 23.47
N THR A 33 46.83 24.90 23.75
CA THR A 33 48.02 24.13 23.43
C THR A 33 47.88 22.72 24.01
N ILE A 34 47.77 21.71 23.14
CA ILE A 34 47.94 20.31 23.53
C ILE A 34 49.16 19.78 22.80
N ASP A 35 50.12 19.44 23.64
CA ASP A 35 51.39 18.78 23.35
C ASP A 35 51.26 17.68 22.30
N ILE A 36 52.03 17.83 21.22
CA ILE A 36 52.45 16.71 20.38
C ILE A 36 53.61 16.06 21.13
N CYS A 37 53.29 15.21 22.10
CA CYS A 37 54.18 14.17 22.56
C CYS A 37 53.34 13.08 23.23
N GLY A 38 52.95 12.11 22.43
CA GLY A 38 52.06 11.05 22.85
C GLY A 38 51.85 10.11 21.69
N SER A 39 52.95 9.51 21.23
CA SER A 39 52.87 8.17 20.66
C SER A 39 52.13 7.34 21.70
N ALA A 40 50.81 7.22 21.56
CA ALA A 40 50.07 6.18 22.22
C ALA A 40 50.66 4.90 21.63
N ALA A 41 51.67 4.38 22.34
CA ALA A 41 52.01 2.99 22.24
C ALA A 41 50.66 2.28 22.43
N PHE A 42 50.14 1.71 21.34
CA PHE A 42 49.18 0.64 21.48
C PHE A 42 49.92 -0.39 22.34
N ALA A 43 49.69 -0.37 23.65
CA ALA A 43 50.25 -1.34 24.55
C ALA A 43 49.76 -2.68 24.02
N ASN A 44 50.68 -3.44 23.42
CA ASN A 44 50.40 -4.65 22.65
C ASN A 44 49.67 -5.64 23.55
N THR A 45 48.35 -5.66 23.54
CA THR A 45 47.59 -6.55 24.42
C THR A 45 47.78 -7.97 23.91
N ARG A 46 48.26 -8.87 24.77
CA ARG A 46 48.53 -10.26 24.40
C ARG A 46 47.56 -11.18 25.11
N GLU A 47 46.95 -12.06 24.33
CA GLU A 47 46.01 -13.03 24.86
C GLU A 47 46.75 -14.18 25.58
N PHE A 48 46.18 -14.65 26.69
CA PHE A 48 46.61 -15.88 27.35
C PHE A 48 45.41 -16.78 27.65
N GLY A 49 45.65 -18.09 27.56
CA GLY A 49 44.58 -19.09 27.54
C GLY A 49 44.24 -19.52 26.12
N GLN A 50 43.12 -20.23 25.98
CA GLN A 50 42.52 -20.56 24.68
C GLN A 50 41.03 -20.34 24.82
N ASP A 51 40.49 -19.50 23.95
CA ASP A 51 39.07 -19.21 23.91
C ASP A 51 38.25 -20.49 23.78
N ALA A 52 37.12 -20.48 24.46
CA ALA A 52 36.12 -21.51 24.36
C ALA A 52 35.54 -21.57 22.94
N ARG A 53 35.09 -22.76 22.53
CA ARG A 53 34.41 -22.93 21.25
C ARG A 53 32.92 -22.74 21.43
N HIS A 54 32.33 -21.93 20.57
CA HIS A 54 30.89 -21.75 20.52
C HIS A 54 30.17 -23.06 20.19
N GLY A 55 29.06 -23.27 20.88
CA GLY A 55 28.11 -24.34 20.56
C GLY A 55 27.44 -24.09 19.21
N ARG A 56 27.16 -25.16 18.47
CA ARG A 56 26.44 -25.06 17.19
C ARG A 56 24.95 -24.91 17.42
N ASN A 57 24.31 -24.11 16.57
CA ASN A 57 22.87 -23.98 16.60
C ASN A 57 22.20 -25.29 16.16
N GLY A 58 21.09 -25.60 16.83
CA GLY A 58 20.17 -26.64 16.44
C GLY A 58 19.50 -26.32 15.11
N ARG A 59 19.30 -27.36 14.30
CA ARG A 59 18.56 -27.27 13.05
C ARG A 59 17.07 -27.10 13.33
N ALA A 60 16.40 -26.22 12.59
CA ALA A 60 14.95 -26.15 12.60
C ALA A 60 14.31 -27.44 12.05
N GLY A 61 13.18 -27.83 12.65
CA GLY A 61 12.31 -28.88 12.15
C GLY A 61 11.68 -28.48 10.82
N ARG A 62 11.39 -29.46 9.98
CA ARG A 62 10.67 -29.23 8.71
C ARG A 62 9.19 -29.10 8.98
N ASP A 63 8.56 -28.21 8.22
CA ASP A 63 7.10 -28.13 8.19
C ASP A 63 6.51 -29.42 7.60
N GLY A 64 5.35 -29.80 8.14
CA GLY A 64 4.49 -30.82 7.59
C GLY A 64 3.91 -30.39 6.25
N ARG A 65 3.44 -31.37 5.48
CA ARG A 65 2.83 -31.16 4.17
C ARG A 65 1.34 -31.04 4.31
N ASP A 66 0.75 -30.09 3.59
CA ASP A 66 -0.69 -29.97 3.47
C ASP A 66 -1.29 -31.20 2.80
N GLY A 67 -2.48 -31.57 3.24
CA GLY A 67 -3.30 -32.58 2.60
C GLY A 67 -3.72 -32.17 1.20
N ALA A 68 -3.87 -33.16 0.32
CA ALA A 68 -4.26 -32.90 -1.06
C ALA A 68 -5.70 -32.37 -1.13
N ASN A 69 -5.99 -31.52 -2.11
CA ASN A 69 -7.38 -31.19 -2.45
C ASN A 69 -7.94 -32.26 -3.39
N GLN A 70 -9.21 -32.62 -3.22
CA GLN A 70 -9.86 -33.61 -4.06
C GLN A 70 -11.26 -33.16 -4.48
N THR A 71 -11.64 -33.48 -5.71
CA THR A 71 -13.01 -33.34 -6.21
C THR A 71 -13.59 -34.73 -6.48
N ILE A 72 -14.79 -35.00 -5.97
CA ILE A 72 -15.52 -36.25 -6.22
C ILE A 72 -16.97 -35.99 -6.62
N ARG A 73 -17.63 -37.04 -7.12
CA ARG A 73 -19.07 -37.07 -7.36
C ARG A 73 -19.74 -38.00 -6.37
N ALA A 74 -20.77 -37.52 -5.68
CA ALA A 74 -21.59 -38.30 -4.77
C ALA A 74 -22.73 -38.99 -5.53
N ASN A 75 -22.47 -40.22 -5.97
CA ASN A 75 -23.43 -41.06 -6.70
C ASN A 75 -24.15 -42.10 -5.79
N GLY A 76 -23.87 -42.09 -4.49
CA GLY A 76 -24.41 -43.04 -3.51
C GLY A 76 -23.46 -44.19 -3.18
N ASP A 77 -22.32 -44.31 -3.87
CA ASP A 77 -21.31 -45.32 -3.53
C ASP A 77 -20.47 -44.88 -2.31
N PRO A 78 -20.14 -45.80 -1.39
CA PRO A 78 -19.26 -45.50 -0.27
C PRO A 78 -17.87 -45.06 -0.72
N ALA A 79 -17.38 -43.95 -0.17
CA ALA A 79 -16.06 -43.42 -0.45
C ALA A 79 -15.31 -43.12 0.84
N ARG A 80 -14.02 -43.48 0.90
CA ARG A 80 -13.12 -43.10 1.98
C ARG A 80 -12.01 -42.22 1.43
N ILE A 81 -11.88 -41.03 1.98
CA ILE A 81 -10.98 -39.98 1.48
C ILE A 81 -10.07 -39.54 2.60
N ASP A 82 -8.77 -39.58 2.35
CA ASP A 82 -7.75 -39.09 3.27
C ASP A 82 -7.10 -37.83 2.66
N LEU A 83 -7.41 -36.70 3.27
CA LEU A 83 -6.88 -35.37 2.95
C LEU A 83 -6.11 -34.82 4.16
N SER A 84 -5.57 -35.67 5.03
CA SER A 84 -4.88 -35.22 6.24
C SER A 84 -3.58 -34.49 5.91
N GLY A 85 -3.30 -33.42 6.67
CA GLY A 85 -1.99 -32.80 6.71
C GLY A 85 -1.02 -33.62 7.57
N THR A 86 0.28 -33.56 7.26
CA THR A 86 1.30 -34.28 8.04
C THR A 86 1.83 -33.42 9.18
N ASP A 87 2.34 -34.07 10.23
CA ASP A 87 2.98 -33.39 11.34
C ASP A 87 4.27 -32.67 10.90
N GLY A 88 4.60 -31.58 11.60
CA GLY A 88 5.90 -30.93 11.53
C GLY A 88 6.95 -31.68 12.35
N GLU A 89 8.20 -31.61 11.93
CA GLU A 89 9.33 -32.20 12.66
C GLU A 89 9.75 -31.32 13.84
N ASP A 90 10.31 -31.92 14.88
CA ASP A 90 10.90 -31.19 16.00
C ASP A 90 12.17 -30.45 15.55
N GLY A 91 12.41 -29.30 16.17
CA GLY A 91 13.69 -28.60 16.10
C GLY A 91 14.74 -29.29 16.98
N ASN A 92 15.97 -29.36 16.48
CA ASN A 92 17.09 -29.90 17.25
C ASN A 92 17.53 -28.91 18.32
N SER A 93 18.03 -29.41 19.44
CA SER A 93 18.70 -28.56 20.44
C SER A 93 20.00 -27.98 19.89
N GLY A 94 20.35 -26.78 20.37
CA GLY A 94 21.69 -26.24 20.23
C GLY A 94 22.69 -26.99 21.11
N GLU A 95 23.93 -27.02 20.67
CA GLU A 95 25.03 -27.60 21.45
C GLU A 95 25.50 -26.62 22.52
N ASN A 96 25.99 -27.14 23.64
CA ASN A 96 26.67 -26.32 24.64
C ASN A 96 28.02 -25.84 24.09
N ALA A 97 28.51 -24.71 24.60
CA ALA A 97 29.88 -24.29 24.35
C ALA A 97 30.90 -25.24 25.00
N GLU A 98 32.08 -25.34 24.38
CA GLU A 98 33.22 -26.06 24.97
C GLU A 98 33.92 -25.18 25.99
N TRP A 99 34.24 -25.72 27.17
CA TRP A 99 34.90 -24.98 28.24
C TRP A 99 36.21 -24.31 27.80
N VAL A 100 36.37 -23.05 28.23
CA VAL A 100 37.59 -22.26 28.03
C VAL A 100 38.77 -22.91 28.75
N ARG A 101 39.98 -22.81 28.18
CA ARG A 101 41.20 -23.31 28.83
C ARG A 101 42.01 -22.14 29.37
N CYS A 102 41.75 -21.79 30.62
CA CYS A 102 42.51 -20.78 31.36
C CYS A 102 43.92 -21.31 31.65
N ARG A 103 44.88 -20.91 30.81
CA ARG A 103 46.29 -21.08 31.14
C ARG A 103 46.62 -20.11 32.27
N ARG A 104 47.60 -20.45 33.08
CA ARG A 104 48.10 -19.55 34.13
C ARG A 104 48.55 -18.21 33.52
N GLN A 105 48.13 -17.11 34.13
CA GLN A 105 48.53 -15.76 33.73
C GLN A 105 50.06 -15.63 33.75
N PRO A 106 50.71 -15.21 32.64
CA PRO A 106 52.13 -14.86 32.63
C PRO A 106 52.40 -13.66 33.55
N ARG A 107 53.54 -13.68 34.26
CA ARG A 107 53.92 -12.64 35.24
C ARG A 107 55.00 -11.72 34.69
N ASP A 108 55.02 -10.49 35.18
CA ASP A 108 56.04 -9.47 34.89
C ASP A 108 56.18 -9.15 33.39
N GLU A 109 55.08 -9.29 32.64
CA GLU A 109 55.05 -9.04 31.21
C GLU A 109 55.12 -7.54 30.91
N ARG A 110 55.84 -7.19 29.84
CA ARG A 110 56.00 -5.78 29.41
C ARG A 110 54.91 -5.36 28.43
N HIS A 111 53.68 -5.78 28.69
CA HIS A 111 52.52 -5.50 27.87
C HIS A 111 51.21 -5.85 28.59
N ASN A 112 50.09 -5.30 28.13
CA ASN A 112 48.78 -5.66 28.67
C ASN A 112 48.40 -7.10 28.33
N LEU A 113 47.60 -7.73 29.16
CA LEU A 113 47.10 -9.09 28.95
C LEU A 113 45.59 -9.11 28.76
N GLN A 114 45.10 -10.04 27.95
CA GLN A 114 43.68 -10.36 27.79
C GLN A 114 43.50 -11.85 28.10
N ALA A 115 42.66 -12.17 29.07
CA ALA A 115 42.32 -13.54 29.38
C ALA A 115 41.32 -14.09 28.34
N ALA A 116 41.36 -15.41 28.12
CA ALA A 116 40.58 -16.08 27.09
C ALA A 116 39.06 -15.98 27.33
N ASP A 117 38.31 -15.75 26.26
CA ASP A 117 36.85 -15.59 26.29
C ASP A 117 36.13 -16.94 26.44
N GLY A 118 34.99 -16.89 27.12
CA GLY A 118 34.02 -17.97 27.21
C GLY A 118 33.21 -18.14 25.92
N GLY A 119 32.63 -19.33 25.74
CA GLY A 119 31.96 -19.69 24.50
C GLY A 119 30.46 -19.53 24.66
N ASN A 120 29.81 -18.87 23.71
CA ASN A 120 28.35 -18.88 23.59
C ASN A 120 27.80 -20.28 23.28
N GLY A 121 26.72 -20.66 23.96
CA GLY A 121 25.93 -21.83 23.64
C GLY A 121 25.11 -21.65 22.35
N GLY A 122 24.87 -22.74 21.64
CA GLY A 122 24.10 -22.75 20.40
C GLY A 122 22.61 -22.54 20.66
N HIS A 123 21.94 -21.80 19.79
CA HIS A 123 20.48 -21.64 19.84
C HIS A 123 19.76 -22.93 19.43
N GLY A 124 18.64 -23.25 20.07
CA GLY A 124 17.76 -24.34 19.65
C GLY A 124 17.05 -24.00 18.34
N GLY A 125 16.84 -25.02 17.50
CA GLY A 125 16.05 -24.89 16.27
C GLY A 125 14.56 -24.80 16.59
N ASN A 126 13.80 -24.05 15.80
CA ASN A 126 12.34 -24.03 15.92
C ASN A 126 11.73 -25.35 15.46
N GLY A 127 10.59 -25.74 16.04
CA GLY A 127 9.76 -26.83 15.54
C GLY A 127 9.05 -26.44 14.25
N GLY A 128 8.89 -27.41 13.35
CA GLY A 128 8.14 -27.23 12.10
C GLY A 128 6.64 -27.14 12.35
N ARG A 129 5.92 -26.41 11.51
CA ARG A 129 4.45 -26.32 11.56
C ARG A 129 3.82 -27.62 11.06
N GLY A 130 2.66 -27.99 11.59
CA GLY A 130 1.84 -29.06 11.02
C GLY A 130 1.13 -28.60 9.75
N GLY A 131 1.03 -29.50 8.75
CA GLY A 131 0.33 -29.24 7.50
C GLY A 131 -1.18 -29.13 7.68
N HIS A 132 -1.86 -28.36 6.85
CA HIS A 132 -3.31 -28.21 6.87
C HIS A 132 -4.01 -29.42 6.25
N GLY A 133 -5.23 -29.72 6.71
CA GLY A 133 -6.11 -30.65 6.00
C GLY A 133 -6.54 -30.10 4.63
N GLY A 134 -6.68 -30.98 3.65
CA GLY A 134 -7.06 -30.64 2.29
C GLY A 134 -8.55 -30.33 2.12
N THR A 135 -8.90 -29.68 1.01
CA THR A 135 -10.28 -29.33 0.66
C THR A 135 -10.93 -30.46 -0.13
N LEU A 136 -12.12 -30.88 0.33
CA LEU A 136 -12.99 -31.78 -0.41
C LEU A 136 -14.07 -30.99 -1.16
N THR A 137 -14.08 -31.09 -2.48
CA THR A 137 -15.19 -30.60 -3.31
C THR A 137 -16.08 -31.77 -3.73
N VAL A 138 -17.37 -31.71 -3.43
CA VAL A 138 -18.34 -32.77 -3.75
C VAL A 138 -19.38 -32.23 -4.71
N GLN A 139 -19.46 -32.82 -5.89
CA GLN A 139 -20.57 -32.65 -6.82
C GLN A 139 -21.66 -33.68 -6.50
N TYR A 140 -22.90 -33.26 -6.33
CA TYR A 140 -23.99 -34.17 -5.94
C TYR A 140 -25.31 -33.80 -6.62
N ALA A 141 -26.15 -34.81 -6.85
CA ALA A 141 -27.54 -34.64 -7.30
C ALA A 141 -28.54 -34.85 -6.15
N ASP A 142 -28.21 -35.74 -5.21
CA ASP A 142 -28.97 -36.01 -3.99
C ASP A 142 -28.06 -35.78 -2.78
N LEU A 143 -28.53 -34.95 -1.83
CA LEU A 143 -27.77 -34.59 -0.64
C LEU A 143 -27.57 -35.81 0.28
N ASP A 144 -28.50 -36.77 0.29
CA ASP A 144 -28.41 -37.95 1.15
C ASP A 144 -27.23 -38.86 0.78
N ASN A 145 -26.74 -38.78 -0.46
CA ASN A 145 -25.56 -39.53 -0.91
C ASN A 145 -24.27 -39.11 -0.19
N LEU A 146 -24.22 -37.90 0.38
CA LEU A 146 -23.03 -37.44 1.11
C LEU A 146 -22.75 -38.27 2.36
N ARG A 147 -23.78 -38.91 2.94
CA ARG A 147 -23.66 -39.80 4.11
C ARG A 147 -22.84 -41.05 3.85
N GLN A 148 -22.54 -41.36 2.59
CA GLN A 148 -21.70 -42.49 2.19
C GLN A 148 -20.21 -42.11 2.12
N ILE A 149 -19.86 -40.84 2.31
CA ILE A 149 -18.50 -40.32 2.16
C ILE A 149 -17.87 -40.14 3.55
N LEU A 150 -16.84 -40.93 3.85
CA LEU A 150 -16.00 -40.80 5.04
C LEU A 150 -14.74 -39.99 4.70
N VAL A 151 -14.51 -38.89 5.42
CA VAL A 151 -13.39 -37.97 5.13
C VAL A 151 -12.51 -37.82 6.36
N ALA A 152 -11.19 -37.97 6.19
CA ALA A 152 -10.19 -37.60 7.19
C ALA A 152 -9.39 -36.41 6.65
N ALA A 153 -9.72 -35.20 7.10
CA ALA A 153 -9.06 -33.95 6.72
C ALA A 153 -8.50 -33.23 7.95
N ASP A 154 -7.90 -34.00 8.86
CA ASP A 154 -7.20 -33.49 10.03
C ASP A 154 -6.01 -32.62 9.62
N GLY A 155 -5.74 -31.59 10.41
CA GLY A 155 -4.45 -30.90 10.34
C GLY A 155 -3.37 -31.68 11.09
N GLY A 156 -2.14 -31.60 10.60
CA GLY A 156 -0.96 -32.14 11.28
C GLY A 156 -0.63 -31.34 12.55
N ARG A 157 0.09 -31.97 13.47
CA ARG A 157 0.60 -31.34 14.68
C ARG A 157 1.85 -30.51 14.39
N GLY A 158 2.04 -29.44 15.15
CA GLY A 158 3.33 -28.73 15.17
C GLY A 158 4.40 -29.54 15.89
N GLY A 159 5.63 -29.49 15.38
CA GLY A 159 6.81 -30.03 16.05
C GLY A 159 7.27 -29.15 17.21
N ARG A 160 8.03 -29.70 18.14
CA ARG A 160 8.55 -28.99 19.32
C ARG A 160 9.80 -28.19 18.98
N GLY A 161 10.01 -27.08 19.67
CA GLY A 161 11.25 -26.32 19.63
C GLY A 161 12.39 -27.05 20.34
N GLY A 162 13.58 -26.97 19.77
CA GLY A 162 14.82 -27.46 20.38
C GLY A 162 15.27 -26.57 21.53
N ARG A 163 16.00 -27.12 22.49
CA ARG A 163 16.54 -26.31 23.59
C ARG A 163 17.79 -25.55 23.15
N GLY A 164 18.02 -24.33 23.65
CA GLY A 164 19.34 -23.71 23.54
C GLY A 164 20.35 -24.44 24.42
N GLY A 165 21.61 -24.43 23.99
CA GLY A 165 22.74 -24.96 24.76
C GLY A 165 23.35 -23.90 25.66
N ASP A 166 24.07 -24.34 26.68
CA ASP A 166 24.65 -23.48 27.71
C ASP A 166 25.93 -22.79 27.19
N GLY A 167 26.13 -21.53 27.59
CA GLY A 167 27.41 -20.82 27.44
C GLY A 167 28.42 -21.22 28.52
N THR A 168 29.66 -20.76 28.40
CA THR A 168 30.69 -20.95 29.42
C THR A 168 31.28 -19.63 29.88
N TYR A 169 31.74 -19.58 31.12
CA TYR A 169 32.46 -18.44 31.66
C TYR A 169 33.80 -18.20 30.94
N GLY A 170 34.24 -16.95 30.90
CA GLY A 170 35.58 -16.56 30.48
C GLY A 170 36.62 -16.82 31.56
N CYS A 171 37.89 -16.62 31.22
CA CYS A 171 38.99 -16.71 32.18
C CYS A 171 39.15 -15.41 32.96
N GLU A 172 39.40 -15.52 34.26
CA GLU A 172 39.69 -14.37 35.12
C GLU A 172 41.20 -14.11 35.21
N CYS A 173 41.57 -12.83 35.32
CA CYS A 173 42.93 -12.40 35.63
C CYS A 173 43.24 -12.61 37.11
N ASP A 174 44.35 -13.28 37.41
CA ASP A 174 44.85 -13.41 38.79
C ASP A 174 45.35 -12.04 39.30
N ASP A 175 46.06 -11.28 38.46
CA ASP A 175 46.61 -9.96 38.76
C ASP A 175 46.15 -8.94 37.71
N HIS A 176 45.38 -7.93 38.12
CA HIS A 176 44.71 -7.00 37.19
C HIS A 176 45.58 -5.83 36.71
N ASP A 177 46.62 -5.48 37.45
CA ASP A 177 47.59 -4.46 37.07
C ASP A 177 48.95 -4.69 37.73
N TRP A 178 50.01 -4.31 37.03
CA TRP A 178 51.38 -4.35 37.56
C TRP A 178 52.27 -3.30 36.89
N THR A 179 53.42 -3.05 37.49
CA THR A 179 54.41 -2.09 37.01
C THR A 179 55.72 -2.82 36.75
N VAL A 180 56.34 -2.55 35.60
CA VAL A 180 57.68 -3.08 35.26
C VAL A 180 58.65 -1.92 35.07
N GLU A 181 59.80 -1.99 35.73
CA GLU A 181 60.88 -1.02 35.55
C GLU A 181 61.66 -1.34 34.25
N VAL A 182 61.77 -0.35 33.38
CA VAL A 182 62.45 -0.47 32.08
C VAL A 182 63.60 0.52 32.03
N CYS A 183 64.83 0.00 31.99
CA CYS A 183 66.02 0.83 31.86
C CYS A 183 66.53 0.87 30.42
N LYS A 184 66.70 2.09 29.90
CA LYS A 184 67.34 2.35 28.61
C LYS A 184 68.41 3.42 28.78
N ASP A 185 69.63 3.13 28.32
CA ASP A 185 70.79 4.05 28.39
C ASP A 185 71.04 4.64 29.79
N GLY A 186 70.85 3.82 30.83
CA GLY A 186 71.05 4.21 32.23
C GLY A 186 69.92 5.01 32.87
N THR A 187 68.81 5.24 32.16
CA THR A 187 67.59 5.89 32.68
C THR A 187 66.47 4.85 32.77
N CYS A 188 65.93 4.66 33.97
CA CYS A 188 64.85 3.70 34.24
C CYS A 188 63.51 4.42 34.35
N THR A 189 62.48 3.87 33.69
CA THR A 189 61.10 4.35 33.77
C THR A 189 60.18 3.21 34.16
N GLU A 190 59.20 3.50 35.01
CA GLU A 190 58.14 2.57 35.36
C GLU A 190 57.06 2.57 34.26
N GLU A 191 56.81 1.41 33.66
CA GLU A 191 55.70 1.21 32.74
C GLU A 191 54.60 0.40 33.44
N LYS A 192 53.34 0.85 33.33
CA LYS A 192 52.17 0.20 33.93
C LYS A 192 51.41 -0.61 32.88
N TYR A 193 51.03 -1.83 33.24
CA TYR A 193 50.24 -2.71 32.39
C TYR A 193 49.01 -3.22 33.14
N LYS A 194 48.02 -3.69 32.38
CA LYS A 194 46.75 -4.20 32.89
C LYS A 194 46.42 -5.56 32.31
N CYS A 195 45.68 -6.34 33.07
CA CYS A 195 45.00 -7.54 32.61
C CYS A 195 43.49 -7.30 32.54
N TYR A 196 42.86 -7.81 31.49
CA TYR A 196 41.42 -7.78 31.31
C TYR A 196 40.87 -9.21 31.29
N ASP A 197 39.83 -9.46 32.08
CA ASP A 197 39.14 -10.75 32.09
C ASP A 197 38.58 -11.09 30.72
N GLY A 198 38.47 -12.39 30.45
CA GLY A 198 37.73 -12.92 29.32
C GLY A 198 36.24 -12.73 29.54
N ARG A 199 35.52 -12.45 28.47
CA ARG A 199 34.07 -12.28 28.53
C ARG A 199 33.38 -13.62 28.66
N ASP A 200 32.33 -13.67 29.49
CA ASP A 200 31.46 -14.83 29.57
C ASP A 200 30.67 -15.03 28.27
N GLY A 201 30.53 -16.30 27.91
CA GLY A 201 29.61 -16.72 26.86
C GLY A 201 28.16 -16.65 27.33
N ILE A 202 27.26 -16.46 26.38
CA ILE A 202 25.81 -16.44 26.64
C ILE A 202 25.16 -17.79 26.32
N ASP A 203 24.09 -18.12 27.05
CA ASP A 203 23.26 -19.28 26.75
C ASP A 203 22.49 -19.07 25.44
N GLY A 204 22.28 -20.19 24.76
CA GLY A 204 21.45 -20.25 23.58
C GLY A 204 19.97 -20.08 23.90
N ARG A 205 19.22 -19.44 23.01
CA ARG A 205 17.76 -19.35 23.14
C ARG A 205 17.12 -20.69 22.79
N HIS A 206 16.03 -21.04 23.47
CA HIS A 206 15.17 -22.16 23.03
C HIS A 206 14.44 -21.78 21.74
N GLY A 207 14.26 -22.76 20.86
CA GLY A 207 13.41 -22.64 19.68
C GLY A 207 11.94 -22.61 20.07
N ALA A 208 11.12 -21.99 19.22
CA ALA A 208 9.67 -21.99 19.39
C ALA A 208 9.05 -23.30 18.89
N ASP A 209 7.95 -23.72 19.52
CA ASP A 209 7.11 -24.81 19.02
C ASP A 209 6.39 -24.39 17.72
N GLY A 210 6.20 -25.35 16.82
CA GLY A 210 5.41 -25.20 15.62
C GLY A 210 3.91 -25.14 15.92
N THR A 211 3.16 -24.50 15.04
CA THR A 211 1.69 -24.45 15.13
C THR A 211 1.07 -25.70 14.52
N SER A 212 -0.06 -26.15 15.06
CA SER A 212 -0.85 -27.22 14.43
C SER A 212 -1.59 -26.71 13.19
N GLY A 213 -1.81 -27.57 12.22
CA GLY A 213 -2.60 -27.27 11.03
C GLY A 213 -4.10 -27.21 11.32
N SER A 214 -4.83 -26.40 10.56
CA SER A 214 -6.29 -26.41 10.53
C SER A 214 -6.87 -27.66 9.87
N LEU A 215 -8.12 -27.96 10.22
CA LEU A 215 -8.95 -28.92 9.49
C LEU A 215 -9.15 -28.49 8.02
N GLY A 216 -9.36 -29.47 7.16
CA GLY A 216 -9.74 -29.25 5.77
C GLY A 216 -11.16 -28.71 5.61
N LYS A 217 -11.48 -28.24 4.40
CA LYS A 217 -12.76 -27.58 4.09
C LYS A 217 -13.64 -28.44 3.20
N LEU A 218 -14.95 -28.26 3.31
CA LEU A 218 -15.92 -28.88 2.42
C LEU A 218 -16.49 -27.82 1.47
N VAL A 219 -16.58 -28.16 0.18
CA VAL A 219 -17.26 -27.38 -0.86
C VAL A 219 -18.29 -28.29 -1.51
N LEU A 220 -19.55 -27.85 -1.57
CA LEU A 220 -20.66 -28.60 -2.09
C LEU A 220 -21.22 -27.94 -3.34
N ILE A 221 -21.34 -28.72 -4.42
CA ILE A 221 -21.88 -28.29 -5.71
C ILE A 221 -23.07 -29.19 -6.05
N ASN A 222 -24.28 -28.63 -6.03
CA ASN A 222 -25.55 -29.33 -6.27
C ASN A 222 -25.84 -29.55 -7.78
N GLN A 223 -24.81 -29.83 -8.57
CA GLN A 223 -24.91 -30.16 -9.98
C GLN A 223 -23.72 -31.03 -10.39
N LEU A 224 -23.88 -31.83 -11.44
CA LEU A 224 -22.83 -32.74 -11.93
C LEU A 224 -22.03 -32.13 -13.09
N GLU A 225 -22.62 -31.14 -13.74
CA GLU A 225 -22.03 -30.35 -14.81
C GLU A 225 -20.96 -29.40 -14.26
N PRO A 226 -19.89 -29.14 -15.02
CA PRO A 226 -18.89 -28.13 -14.67
C PRO A 226 -19.55 -26.77 -14.40
N LEU A 227 -19.05 -26.05 -13.40
CA LEU A 227 -19.51 -24.70 -13.12
C LEU A 227 -19.23 -23.77 -14.31
N PRO A 228 -20.14 -22.84 -14.63
CA PRO A 228 -19.86 -21.78 -15.59
C PRO A 228 -18.63 -20.97 -15.20
N VAL A 229 -17.89 -20.50 -16.21
CA VAL A 229 -16.74 -19.62 -16.01
C VAL A 229 -17.25 -18.27 -15.51
N ALA A 230 -16.90 -17.92 -14.27
CA ALA A 230 -17.27 -16.64 -13.68
C ALA A 230 -16.34 -15.52 -14.18
N ASN A 231 -16.94 -14.46 -14.72
CA ASN A 231 -16.27 -13.21 -15.10
C ASN A 231 -17.10 -12.04 -14.56
N PRO A 232 -17.15 -11.84 -13.23
CA PRO A 232 -18.05 -10.87 -12.63
C PRO A 232 -17.55 -9.43 -12.80
N ASN A 233 -16.25 -9.26 -13.04
CA ASN A 233 -15.61 -7.95 -13.16
C ASN A 233 -14.95 -7.87 -14.53
N GLN A 234 -15.20 -6.80 -15.28
CA GLN A 234 -14.54 -6.55 -16.56
C GLN A 234 -14.25 -5.07 -16.76
N SER A 235 -13.08 -4.78 -17.32
CA SER A 235 -12.63 -3.45 -17.67
C SER A 235 -12.70 -3.26 -19.19
N HIS A 236 -13.34 -2.19 -19.65
CA HIS A 236 -13.48 -1.88 -21.07
C HIS A 236 -13.37 -0.39 -21.34
N THR A 237 -12.83 0.01 -22.49
CA THR A 237 -12.89 1.43 -22.89
C THR A 237 -14.32 1.82 -23.28
N VAL A 238 -14.66 3.10 -23.08
CA VAL A 238 -15.96 3.68 -23.52
C VAL A 238 -16.23 3.38 -25.00
N ALA A 239 -15.23 3.59 -25.85
CA ALA A 239 -15.30 3.31 -27.28
C ALA A 239 -15.65 1.85 -27.60
N SER A 240 -15.16 0.91 -26.80
CA SER A 240 -15.43 -0.51 -26.98
C SER A 240 -16.84 -0.87 -26.54
N LEU A 241 -17.29 -0.35 -25.39
CA LEU A 241 -18.63 -0.59 -24.86
C LEU A 241 -19.73 -0.01 -25.75
N ALA A 242 -19.50 1.14 -26.39
CA ALA A 242 -20.47 1.76 -27.30
C ALA A 242 -20.80 0.89 -28.54
N ASN A 243 -19.97 -0.11 -28.84
CA ASN A 243 -20.11 -0.95 -30.04
C ASN A 243 -20.31 -2.44 -29.72
N LYS A 244 -20.48 -2.81 -28.45
CA LYS A 244 -20.61 -4.23 -28.07
C LYS A 244 -21.47 -4.43 -26.84
N THR A 245 -22.07 -5.60 -26.77
CA THR A 245 -22.66 -6.14 -25.54
C THR A 245 -21.61 -6.96 -24.81
N VAL A 246 -21.50 -6.78 -23.50
CA VAL A 246 -20.60 -7.51 -22.61
C VAL A 246 -21.41 -8.51 -21.81
N SER A 247 -20.90 -9.74 -21.64
CA SER A 247 -21.51 -10.73 -20.75
C SER A 247 -20.71 -10.82 -19.46
N LEU A 248 -21.39 -10.64 -18.33
CA LEU A 248 -20.86 -10.80 -16.99
C LEU A 248 -21.47 -12.06 -16.37
N SER A 249 -20.67 -12.81 -15.62
CA SER A 249 -21.12 -14.05 -14.98
C SER A 249 -20.57 -14.15 -13.56
N ARG A 250 -21.40 -14.53 -12.60
CA ARG A 250 -21.02 -14.67 -11.19
C ARG A 250 -21.58 -15.97 -10.61
N ASN A 251 -20.67 -16.82 -10.13
CA ASN A 251 -21.03 -17.97 -9.31
C ASN A 251 -21.41 -17.50 -7.90
N LEU A 252 -22.56 -17.96 -7.41
CA LEU A 252 -23.10 -17.65 -6.09
C LEU A 252 -22.71 -18.76 -5.11
N TRP A 253 -22.15 -18.33 -3.98
CA TRP A 253 -21.68 -19.19 -2.92
C TRP A 253 -22.22 -18.70 -1.58
N GLU A 254 -22.57 -19.65 -0.70
CA GLU A 254 -23.01 -19.38 0.65
C GLU A 254 -22.23 -20.24 1.64
N THR A 255 -21.77 -19.61 2.73
CA THR A 255 -21.15 -20.33 3.83
C THR A 255 -22.23 -20.86 4.77
N ARG A 256 -22.19 -22.17 5.04
CA ARG A 256 -23.11 -22.87 5.93
C ARG A 256 -22.32 -23.65 6.99
N SER A 257 -23.01 -24.10 8.02
CA SER A 257 -22.44 -24.96 9.07
C SER A 257 -23.13 -26.33 9.11
N GLY A 258 -22.48 -27.30 9.76
CA GLY A 258 -22.99 -28.68 9.85
C GLY A 258 -22.39 -29.63 8.83
N ALA A 259 -21.19 -29.36 8.31
CA ALA A 259 -20.53 -30.24 7.33
C ALA A 259 -20.40 -31.70 7.84
N THR A 260 -20.09 -31.87 9.13
CA THR A 260 -19.87 -33.19 9.74
C THR A 260 -21.14 -34.03 9.85
N SER A 261 -22.33 -33.41 9.84
CA SER A 261 -23.62 -34.12 9.85
C SER A 261 -24.12 -34.50 8.45
N LEU A 262 -23.52 -33.91 7.40
CA LEU A 262 -23.80 -34.24 6.01
C LEU A 262 -23.01 -35.47 5.53
N LEU A 263 -21.81 -35.67 6.09
CA LEU A 263 -20.89 -36.76 5.73
C LEU A 263 -21.13 -38.02 6.56
N ALA A 264 -20.42 -39.10 6.23
CA ALA A 264 -20.47 -40.35 6.98
C ALA A 264 -19.99 -40.13 8.44
N PRO A 265 -20.58 -40.84 9.43
CA PRO A 265 -20.14 -40.78 10.81
C PRO A 265 -18.65 -41.09 10.97
N GLY A 266 -17.95 -40.28 11.77
CA GLY A 266 -16.49 -40.37 11.95
C GLY A 266 -15.66 -39.55 10.97
N SER A 267 -16.28 -38.76 10.10
CA SER A 267 -15.57 -37.80 9.25
C SER A 267 -14.99 -36.65 10.08
N THR A 268 -13.73 -36.31 9.83
CA THR A 268 -13.06 -35.15 10.39
C THR A 268 -12.84 -34.11 9.30
N ILE A 269 -13.54 -32.98 9.40
CA ILE A 269 -13.47 -31.85 8.48
C ILE A 269 -13.96 -30.59 9.21
N ALA A 270 -13.62 -29.40 8.73
CA ALA A 270 -14.18 -28.17 9.28
C ALA A 270 -15.71 -28.21 9.20
N ASN A 271 -16.37 -27.78 10.28
CA ASN A 271 -17.84 -27.81 10.35
C ASN A 271 -18.51 -26.77 9.45
N GLU A 272 -17.79 -25.70 9.10
CA GLU A 272 -18.21 -24.71 8.10
C GLU A 272 -17.85 -25.19 6.68
N TYR A 273 -18.77 -24.99 5.74
CA TYR A 273 -18.61 -25.39 4.35
C TYR A 273 -19.19 -24.35 3.40
N GLU A 274 -18.71 -24.37 2.16
CA GLU A 274 -19.24 -23.52 1.08
C GLU A 274 -20.23 -24.32 0.24
N ALA A 275 -21.42 -23.78 0.03
CA ALA A 275 -22.46 -24.33 -0.82
C ALA A 275 -22.61 -23.46 -2.07
N TYR A 276 -22.55 -24.10 -3.24
CA TYR A 276 -22.90 -23.46 -4.50
C TYR A 276 -24.42 -23.27 -4.56
N LEU A 277 -24.85 -22.03 -4.84
CA LEU A 277 -26.27 -21.69 -4.96
C LEU A 277 -26.73 -21.59 -6.42
N GLY A 278 -25.80 -21.40 -7.35
CA GLY A 278 -26.10 -21.20 -8.77
C GLY A 278 -25.20 -20.15 -9.40
N ASN A 279 -25.57 -19.70 -10.58
CA ASN A 279 -24.88 -18.68 -11.33
C ASN A 279 -25.85 -17.57 -11.73
N ILE A 280 -25.36 -16.33 -11.75
CA ILE A 280 -26.05 -15.20 -12.37
C ILE A 280 -25.27 -14.82 -13.61
N ASP A 281 -25.98 -14.77 -14.74
CA ASP A 281 -25.49 -14.21 -15.99
C ASP A 281 -26.25 -12.91 -16.29
N ARG A 282 -25.50 -11.88 -16.67
CA ARG A 282 -26.03 -10.57 -17.06
C ARG A 282 -25.36 -10.08 -18.32
N GLN A 283 -26.14 -9.45 -19.20
CA GLN A 283 -25.61 -8.68 -20.30
C GLN A 283 -25.54 -7.21 -19.90
N PHE A 284 -24.53 -6.52 -20.41
CA PHE A 284 -24.35 -5.09 -20.25
C PHE A 284 -24.17 -4.45 -21.63
N THR A 285 -24.83 -3.31 -21.85
CA THR A 285 -24.60 -2.49 -23.03
C THR A 285 -24.55 -1.01 -22.66
N LEU A 286 -23.76 -0.25 -23.43
CA LEU A 286 -23.64 1.20 -23.29
C LEU A 286 -24.40 1.84 -24.45
N ASP A 287 -25.49 2.54 -24.13
CA ASP A 287 -26.23 3.34 -25.10
C ASP A 287 -25.67 4.78 -25.12
N TRP A 288 -25.01 5.14 -26.21
CA TRP A 288 -24.29 6.40 -26.33
C TRP A 288 -25.13 7.45 -27.09
N GLN A 289 -25.71 8.40 -26.37
CA GLN A 289 -26.51 9.50 -26.90
C GLN A 289 -25.82 10.87 -26.78
N ALA A 290 -24.63 10.92 -26.17
CA ALA A 290 -23.87 12.16 -26.02
C ALA A 290 -23.44 12.76 -27.37
N PRO A 291 -23.38 14.11 -27.50
CA PRO A 291 -22.97 14.76 -28.75
C PRO A 291 -21.54 14.43 -29.19
N GLN A 292 -20.62 14.24 -28.23
CA GLN A 292 -19.24 13.89 -28.51
C GLN A 292 -19.13 12.39 -28.89
N PRO A 293 -18.30 12.00 -29.86
CA PRO A 293 -18.10 10.59 -30.20
C PRO A 293 -17.50 9.79 -29.02
N ALA A 294 -18.04 8.60 -28.75
CA ALA A 294 -17.52 7.68 -27.73
C ALA A 294 -16.03 7.37 -27.90
N GLN A 295 -15.51 7.42 -29.14
CA GLN A 295 -14.11 7.16 -29.48
C GLN A 295 -13.14 8.22 -28.95
N SER A 296 -13.64 9.41 -28.58
CA SER A 296 -12.84 10.47 -27.98
C SER A 296 -12.44 10.16 -26.53
N PHE A 297 -13.01 9.10 -25.94
CA PHE A 297 -12.79 8.71 -24.55
C PHE A 297 -12.00 7.40 -24.49
N THR A 298 -10.73 7.51 -24.05
CA THR A 298 -9.79 6.39 -24.01
C THR A 298 -9.73 5.68 -22.66
N GLU A 299 -10.29 6.29 -21.63
CA GLU A 299 -10.27 5.74 -20.27
C GLU A 299 -11.16 4.49 -20.14
N SER A 300 -10.86 3.70 -19.12
CA SER A 300 -11.54 2.41 -18.88
C SER A 300 -12.71 2.58 -17.92
N VAL A 301 -13.80 1.89 -18.23
CA VAL A 301 -14.99 1.75 -17.41
C VAL A 301 -14.94 0.36 -16.79
N GLU A 302 -15.11 0.28 -15.48
CA GLU A 302 -15.16 -0.97 -14.76
C GLU A 302 -16.62 -1.42 -14.59
N LEU A 303 -16.90 -2.65 -14.98
CA LEU A 303 -18.20 -3.28 -14.83
C LEU A 303 -18.11 -4.35 -13.75
N THR A 304 -19.02 -4.33 -12.78
CA THR A 304 -19.08 -5.32 -11.70
C THR A 304 -20.49 -5.88 -11.54
N LEU A 305 -20.66 -7.17 -11.84
CA LEU A 305 -21.91 -7.89 -11.57
C LEU A 305 -22.00 -8.23 -10.09
N GLN A 306 -22.95 -7.65 -9.36
CA GLN A 306 -23.18 -7.86 -7.94
C GLN A 306 -23.88 -9.18 -7.61
N ARG A 307 -23.84 -9.61 -6.33
CA ARG A 307 -24.46 -10.87 -5.88
C ARG A 307 -25.99 -10.86 -6.00
N ASN A 308 -26.61 -9.68 -5.99
CA ASN A 308 -28.04 -9.49 -6.20
C ASN A 308 -28.43 -9.41 -7.69
N GLY A 309 -27.46 -9.51 -8.61
CA GLY A 309 -27.67 -9.43 -10.05
C GLY A 309 -27.62 -8.03 -10.66
N GLN A 310 -27.39 -6.98 -9.86
CA GLN A 310 -27.18 -5.62 -10.39
C GLN A 310 -25.80 -5.48 -11.02
N VAL A 311 -25.69 -4.70 -12.10
CA VAL A 311 -24.40 -4.35 -12.70
C VAL A 311 -24.01 -2.95 -12.25
N ASP A 312 -22.97 -2.87 -11.43
CA ASP A 312 -22.34 -1.59 -11.11
C ASP A 312 -21.43 -1.17 -12.26
N VAL A 313 -21.53 0.11 -12.62
CA VAL A 313 -20.76 0.72 -13.68
C VAL A 313 -19.97 1.86 -13.08
N ASP A 314 -18.65 1.69 -13.01
CA ASP A 314 -17.74 2.68 -12.47
C ASP A 314 -17.01 3.37 -13.61
N PHE A 315 -17.31 4.66 -13.78
CA PHE A 315 -16.69 5.50 -14.78
C PHE A 315 -15.53 6.29 -14.17
N PRO A 316 -14.50 6.62 -14.96
CA PRO A 316 -13.38 7.42 -14.48
C PRO A 316 -13.83 8.77 -13.91
N GLU A 317 -13.32 9.11 -12.73
CA GLU A 317 -13.55 10.41 -12.06
C GLU A 317 -13.05 11.62 -12.87
N ALA A 318 -12.26 11.39 -13.92
CA ALA A 318 -11.82 12.41 -14.86
C ALA A 318 -12.95 13.02 -15.70
N TYR A 319 -14.17 12.46 -15.63
CA TYR A 319 -15.33 12.95 -16.37
C TYR A 319 -16.54 13.17 -15.46
N TRP A 320 -17.32 14.20 -15.80
CA TRP A 320 -18.69 14.34 -15.34
C TRP A 320 -19.62 13.74 -16.38
N LEU A 321 -20.53 12.90 -15.90
CA LEU A 321 -21.48 12.17 -16.74
C LEU A 321 -22.90 12.59 -16.42
N LEU A 322 -23.69 12.71 -17.48
CA LEU A 322 -25.13 12.74 -17.42
C LEU A 322 -25.64 11.46 -18.07
N GLY A 323 -26.35 10.65 -17.29
CA GLY A 323 -26.85 9.38 -17.76
C GLY A 323 -27.71 8.68 -16.73
N GLU A 324 -28.28 7.56 -17.14
CA GLU A 324 -29.12 6.71 -16.29
C GLU A 324 -28.87 5.23 -16.56
N ILE A 325 -29.15 4.42 -15.54
CA ILE A 325 -29.14 2.97 -15.65
C ILE A 325 -30.57 2.51 -15.89
N ILE A 326 -30.77 1.75 -16.96
CA ILE A 326 -32.01 1.06 -17.30
C ILE A 326 -31.74 -0.43 -17.14
N ASP A 327 -32.34 -1.03 -16.13
CA ASP A 327 -32.11 -2.43 -15.77
C ASP A 327 -33.33 -3.29 -16.09
N ASP A 328 -33.11 -4.41 -16.78
CA ASP A 328 -34.10 -5.43 -17.11
C ASP A 328 -33.64 -6.81 -16.55
N GLU A 329 -34.48 -7.83 -16.65
CA GLU A 329 -34.22 -9.17 -16.10
C GLU A 329 -32.96 -9.84 -16.66
N THR A 330 -32.43 -9.44 -17.81
CA THR A 330 -31.24 -10.06 -18.42
C THR A 330 -30.20 -9.07 -18.94
N LEU A 331 -30.56 -7.81 -19.12
CA LEU A 331 -29.75 -6.77 -19.75
C LEU A 331 -29.77 -5.51 -18.90
N THR A 332 -28.58 -5.03 -18.53
CA THR A 332 -28.39 -3.69 -17.97
C THR A 332 -27.90 -2.77 -19.08
N THR A 333 -28.60 -1.65 -19.29
CA THR A 333 -28.20 -0.60 -20.22
C THR A 333 -27.80 0.65 -19.43
N TYR A 334 -26.59 1.14 -19.65
CA TYR A 334 -26.22 2.48 -19.20
C TYR A 334 -26.39 3.45 -20.36
N ARG A 335 -27.34 4.40 -20.27
CA ARG A 335 -27.51 5.44 -21.28
C ARG A 335 -26.70 6.67 -20.90
N VAL A 336 -25.78 7.08 -21.77
CA VAL A 336 -24.98 8.31 -21.61
C VAL A 336 -25.60 9.40 -22.46
N ASP A 337 -26.22 10.38 -21.82
CA ASP A 337 -26.82 11.54 -22.47
C ASP A 337 -25.81 12.69 -22.65
N GLY A 338 -24.75 12.72 -21.84
CA GLY A 338 -23.64 13.64 -22.05
C GLY A 338 -22.47 13.44 -21.10
N ILE A 339 -21.33 14.02 -21.49
CA ILE A 339 -20.05 13.82 -20.82
C ILE A 339 -19.17 15.07 -20.96
N VAL A 340 -18.49 15.47 -19.88
CA VAL A 340 -17.57 16.60 -19.88
C VAL A 340 -16.30 16.23 -19.10
N PRO A 341 -15.09 16.43 -19.65
CA PRO A 341 -13.86 16.24 -18.89
C PRO A 341 -13.77 17.23 -17.72
N VAL A 342 -13.48 16.74 -16.51
CA VAL A 342 -13.37 17.58 -15.30
C VAL A 342 -12.32 18.67 -15.47
N ALA A 343 -11.22 18.37 -16.16
CA ALA A 343 -10.15 19.32 -16.45
C ALA A 343 -10.60 20.49 -17.34
N GLU A 344 -11.71 20.34 -18.08
CA GLU A 344 -12.26 21.35 -19.00
C GLU A 344 -13.36 22.19 -18.37
N VAL A 345 -13.98 21.71 -17.29
CA VAL A 345 -15.07 22.42 -16.59
C VAL A 345 -14.61 23.80 -16.12
N THR A 346 -13.41 23.95 -15.57
CA THR A 346 -12.92 25.21 -14.99
C THR A 346 -11.88 25.91 -15.88
N GLN A 347 -12.09 25.91 -17.19
CA GLN A 347 -11.22 26.65 -18.14
C GLN A 347 -11.83 27.98 -18.58
N LEU A 348 -12.35 28.76 -17.63
CA LEU A 348 -12.80 30.12 -17.91
C LEU A 348 -11.64 31.11 -17.81
N ALA A 349 -11.69 32.18 -18.59
CA ALA A 349 -10.74 33.27 -18.56
C ALA A 349 -11.44 34.62 -18.51
N MET A 350 -10.82 35.57 -17.80
CA MET A 350 -11.29 36.95 -17.78
C MET A 350 -11.01 37.56 -19.15
N GLY A 351 -12.08 38.00 -19.81
CA GLY A 351 -12.01 38.72 -21.06
C GLY A 351 -11.86 40.22 -20.84
N ARG A 352 -12.50 40.99 -21.71
CA ARG A 352 -12.52 42.45 -21.64
C ARG A 352 -13.36 42.92 -20.45
N VAL A 353 -12.78 43.81 -19.65
CA VAL A 353 -13.45 44.58 -18.59
C VAL A 353 -13.50 46.02 -19.06
N ASP A 354 -14.69 46.57 -19.25
CA ASP A 354 -14.86 47.91 -19.81
C ASP A 354 -16.20 48.56 -19.50
N GLY A 355 -16.40 49.75 -20.06
CA GLY A 355 -17.58 50.57 -19.78
C GLY A 355 -17.46 51.34 -18.47
N ARG A 356 -18.50 52.09 -18.12
CA ARG A 356 -18.50 52.97 -16.94
C ARG A 356 -19.89 53.13 -16.37
N SER A 357 -19.97 53.33 -15.06
CA SER A 357 -21.22 53.54 -14.35
C SER A 357 -22.22 52.43 -14.69
N ARG A 358 -23.34 52.74 -15.34
CA ARG A 358 -24.40 51.77 -15.68
C ARG A 358 -24.06 50.85 -16.85
N THR A 359 -23.01 51.13 -17.60
CA THR A 359 -22.55 50.30 -18.74
C THR A 359 -21.28 49.52 -18.41
N PHE A 360 -20.88 49.47 -17.13
CA PHE A 360 -19.71 48.69 -16.71
C PHE A 360 -19.99 47.19 -16.87
N GLU A 361 -19.18 46.53 -17.68
CA GLU A 361 -19.37 45.15 -18.11
C GLU A 361 -18.06 44.35 -17.94
N VAL A 362 -18.22 43.08 -17.60
CA VAL A 362 -17.12 42.13 -17.50
C VAL A 362 -17.42 40.95 -18.41
N ASN A 363 -16.52 40.67 -19.33
CA ASN A 363 -16.61 39.51 -20.19
C ASN A 363 -15.84 38.34 -19.59
N VAL A 364 -16.41 37.14 -19.66
CA VAL A 364 -15.76 35.88 -19.32
C VAL A 364 -15.85 34.97 -20.54
N VAL A 365 -14.76 34.29 -20.87
CA VAL A 365 -14.70 33.37 -22.01
C VAL A 365 -14.40 31.97 -21.49
N ASP A 366 -15.21 31.00 -21.88
CA ASP A 366 -14.93 29.59 -21.72
C ASP A 366 -13.98 29.11 -22.83
N LEU A 367 -12.77 28.77 -22.44
CA LEU A 367 -11.74 28.30 -23.37
C LEU A 367 -11.99 26.87 -23.84
N ALA A 368 -12.70 26.06 -23.03
CA ALA A 368 -13.04 24.69 -23.37
C ALA A 368 -14.35 24.56 -24.18
N GLN A 369 -15.13 25.64 -24.28
CA GLN A 369 -16.35 25.73 -25.09
C GLN A 369 -17.46 24.75 -24.70
N HIS A 370 -17.68 24.55 -23.38
CA HIS A 370 -18.75 23.71 -22.84
C HIS A 370 -19.88 24.51 -22.18
N SER A 371 -19.87 25.84 -22.31
CA SER A 371 -20.91 26.72 -21.74
C SER A 371 -22.33 26.42 -22.20
N ASP A 372 -22.50 25.76 -23.34
CA ASP A 372 -23.81 25.35 -23.89
C ASP A 372 -24.40 24.12 -23.17
N VAL A 373 -23.56 23.28 -22.56
CA VAL A 373 -23.97 22.08 -21.81
C VAL A 373 -23.84 22.24 -20.29
N LEU A 374 -22.97 23.15 -19.82
CA LEU A 374 -22.75 23.41 -18.40
C LEU A 374 -23.62 24.56 -17.90
N GLU A 375 -24.34 24.32 -16.81
CA GLU A 375 -24.99 25.41 -16.08
C GLU A 375 -23.90 26.26 -15.39
N THR A 376 -23.91 27.58 -15.60
CA THR A 376 -22.88 28.49 -15.09
C THR A 376 -23.52 29.61 -14.28
N ARG A 377 -23.09 29.78 -13.03
CA ARG A 377 -23.51 30.87 -12.14
C ARG A 377 -22.31 31.72 -11.72
N PHE A 378 -22.56 33.02 -11.51
CA PHE A 378 -21.53 33.98 -11.17
C PHE A 378 -21.82 34.62 -9.82
N GLU A 379 -20.80 34.67 -8.97
CA GLU A 379 -20.73 35.50 -7.78
C GLU A 379 -19.62 36.53 -7.99
N VAL A 380 -19.85 37.77 -7.56
CA VAL A 380 -18.88 38.85 -7.74
C VAL A 380 -18.58 39.53 -6.42
N ARG A 381 -17.29 39.77 -6.19
CA ARG A 381 -16.78 40.67 -5.18
C ARG A 381 -16.08 41.84 -5.86
N TYR A 382 -16.71 43.01 -5.78
CA TYR A 382 -16.21 44.26 -6.34
C TYR A 382 -15.60 45.12 -5.23
N SER A 383 -14.34 45.54 -5.42
CA SER A 383 -13.61 46.37 -4.46
C SER A 383 -12.97 47.57 -5.15
N THR A 384 -12.85 48.69 -4.44
CA THR A 384 -12.20 49.91 -4.98
C THR A 384 -11.14 50.45 -4.03
N SER A 385 -10.15 51.15 -4.56
CA SER A 385 -9.11 51.81 -3.77
C SER A 385 -9.13 53.32 -3.98
N ARG A 386 -8.96 54.07 -2.89
CA ARG A 386 -8.65 55.51 -2.95
C ARG A 386 -7.13 55.65 -2.89
N ASN A 387 -6.56 56.35 -3.85
CA ASN A 387 -5.12 56.52 -3.97
C ASN A 387 -4.58 57.31 -2.76
N ASP A 388 -4.01 56.63 -1.76
CA ASP A 388 -3.53 57.22 -0.50
C ASP A 388 -1.99 57.32 -0.40
N GLY A 389 -1.29 57.10 -1.51
CA GLY A 389 0.11 57.46 -1.67
C GLY A 389 1.14 56.54 -1.00
N ARG A 390 0.76 55.52 -0.20
CA ARG A 390 1.75 54.57 0.35
C ARG A 390 1.37 53.09 0.37
N ARG A 391 0.08 52.71 0.38
CA ARG A 391 -0.37 51.31 0.15
C ARG A 391 -1.81 51.29 -0.34
N ARG A 392 -2.06 50.76 -1.55
CA ARG A 392 -3.42 50.59 -2.09
C ARG A 392 -4.24 49.67 -1.19
N ARG A 393 -5.14 50.25 -0.39
CA ARG A 393 -6.13 49.49 0.38
C ARG A 393 -7.42 49.44 -0.43
N TYR A 394 -7.83 48.22 -0.79
CA TYR A 394 -9.13 47.97 -1.43
C TYR A 394 -10.22 47.84 -0.36
N THR A 395 -11.37 48.46 -0.59
CA THR A 395 -12.58 48.31 0.23
C THR A 395 -13.65 47.63 -0.61
N VAL A 396 -14.26 46.56 -0.07
CA VAL A 396 -15.36 45.85 -0.73
C VAL A 396 -16.56 46.79 -0.82
N ALA A 397 -17.03 46.98 -2.04
CA ALA A 397 -18.18 47.81 -2.35
C ALA A 397 -19.43 46.97 -2.64
N TYR A 398 -19.25 45.74 -3.12
CA TYR A 398 -20.32 44.77 -3.32
C TYR A 398 -19.76 43.36 -3.28
N GLU A 399 -20.56 42.44 -2.73
CA GLU A 399 -20.27 41.01 -2.68
C GLU A 399 -21.61 40.26 -2.73
N GLY A 400 -21.78 39.37 -3.71
CA GLY A 400 -23.02 38.61 -3.89
C GLY A 400 -23.17 37.98 -5.27
N PRO A 401 -24.29 37.27 -5.50
CA PRO A 401 -24.58 36.65 -6.79
C PRO A 401 -24.86 37.71 -7.86
N VAL A 402 -24.46 37.42 -9.11
CA VAL A 402 -24.89 38.17 -10.28
C VAL A 402 -26.23 37.59 -10.75
N PRO A 403 -27.34 38.37 -10.72
CA PRO A 403 -28.63 37.89 -11.21
C PRO A 403 -28.58 37.42 -12.66
N GLU A 404 -29.33 36.38 -13.01
CA GLU A 404 -29.33 35.77 -14.35
C GLU A 404 -29.69 36.76 -15.44
N GLU A 405 -30.59 37.72 -15.16
CA GLU A 405 -30.97 38.78 -16.10
C GLU A 405 -29.84 39.77 -16.43
N LEU A 406 -28.74 39.75 -15.66
CA LEU A 406 -27.52 40.53 -15.91
C LEU A 406 -26.41 39.73 -16.58
N VAL A 407 -26.67 38.45 -16.90
CA VAL A 407 -25.73 37.55 -17.58
C VAL A 407 -26.26 37.28 -18.98
N GLN A 408 -25.53 37.76 -19.98
CA GLN A 408 -25.82 37.40 -21.37
C GLN A 408 -24.79 36.35 -21.82
N GLN A 409 -25.28 35.21 -22.31
CA GLN A 409 -24.44 34.17 -22.91
C GLN A 409 -24.55 34.23 -24.43
N ASP A 410 -23.40 34.22 -25.10
CA ASP A 410 -23.25 34.03 -26.54
C ASP A 410 -22.22 32.92 -26.77
N TYR A 411 -22.71 31.70 -27.06
CA TYR A 411 -21.90 30.48 -27.17
C TYR A 411 -21.00 30.28 -25.93
N ASN A 412 -19.68 30.47 -26.08
CA ASN A 412 -18.67 30.30 -25.04
C ASN A 412 -18.32 31.60 -24.30
N ARG A 413 -19.03 32.70 -24.56
CA ARG A 413 -18.78 34.01 -23.93
C ARG A 413 -19.95 34.41 -23.03
N PHE A 414 -19.62 34.91 -21.85
CA PHE A 414 -20.55 35.55 -20.94
C PHE A 414 -20.22 37.04 -20.84
N THR A 415 -21.25 37.89 -20.92
CA THR A 415 -21.15 39.32 -20.64
C THR A 415 -21.96 39.62 -19.37
N LEU A 416 -21.27 40.10 -18.34
CA LEU A 416 -21.82 40.39 -17.02
C LEU A 416 -22.03 41.90 -16.88
N ALA A 417 -23.28 42.35 -16.81
CA ALA A 417 -23.64 43.76 -16.70
C ALA A 417 -23.50 44.29 -15.25
N LEU A 418 -22.28 44.26 -14.70
CA LEU A 418 -22.00 44.59 -13.31
C LEU A 418 -22.38 46.02 -12.92
N GLY A 419 -22.39 46.97 -13.87
CA GLY A 419 -22.85 48.34 -13.66
C GLY A 419 -24.33 48.49 -13.28
N ARG A 420 -25.11 47.41 -13.43
CA ARG A 420 -26.53 47.35 -13.03
C ARG A 420 -26.76 46.78 -11.62
N LEU A 421 -25.72 46.24 -10.98
CA LEU A 421 -25.76 45.83 -9.57
C LEU A 421 -25.98 47.03 -8.65
N PRO A 422 -26.40 46.83 -7.39
CA PRO A 422 -26.61 47.91 -6.40
C PRO A 422 -25.30 48.51 -5.88
N ILE A 423 -24.40 48.89 -6.79
CA ILE A 423 -23.13 49.56 -6.57
C ILE A 423 -23.32 51.06 -6.80
N ARG A 424 -22.73 51.89 -5.94
CA ARG A 424 -22.79 53.36 -6.10
C ARG A 424 -22.09 53.78 -7.39
N SER A 425 -22.75 54.59 -8.24
CA SER A 425 -22.20 54.96 -9.55
C SER A 425 -20.87 55.73 -9.48
N GLN A 426 -20.62 56.46 -8.38
CA GLN A 426 -19.38 57.22 -8.19
C GLN A 426 -18.13 56.34 -8.07
N ILE A 427 -18.28 55.08 -7.71
CA ILE A 427 -17.16 54.12 -7.61
C ILE A 427 -17.10 53.17 -8.81
N LEU A 428 -17.89 53.46 -9.86
CA LEU A 428 -17.85 52.84 -11.19
C LEU A 428 -17.50 53.90 -12.26
N SER A 429 -17.05 55.09 -11.85
CA SER A 429 -16.64 56.15 -12.78
C SER A 429 -15.24 55.90 -13.33
N GLY A 430 -14.99 56.38 -14.54
CA GLY A 430 -13.66 56.32 -15.14
C GLY A 430 -12.60 56.94 -14.22
N GLY A 431 -11.43 56.33 -14.14
CA GLY A 431 -10.35 56.74 -13.24
C GLY A 431 -10.38 56.09 -11.85
N THR A 432 -11.33 55.19 -11.61
CA THR A 432 -11.42 54.46 -10.33
C THR A 432 -10.57 53.21 -10.39
N GLN A 433 -9.60 53.09 -9.46
CA GLN A 433 -8.88 51.84 -9.27
C GLN A 433 -9.81 50.80 -8.64
N ALA A 434 -10.04 49.70 -9.35
CA ALA A 434 -10.97 48.66 -8.99
C ALA A 434 -10.34 47.26 -9.06
N GLN A 435 -10.91 46.37 -8.26
CA GLN A 435 -10.66 44.94 -8.30
C GLN A 435 -12.01 44.23 -8.46
N VAL A 436 -12.08 43.37 -9.47
CA VAL A 436 -13.21 42.46 -9.69
C VAL A 436 -12.72 41.05 -9.41
N GLU A 437 -13.35 40.38 -8.46
CA GLU A 437 -13.17 38.96 -8.21
C GLU A 437 -14.47 38.24 -8.55
N LEU A 438 -14.40 37.36 -9.55
CA LEU A 438 -15.52 36.52 -9.96
C LEU A 438 -15.30 35.12 -9.42
N LYS A 439 -16.27 34.61 -8.66
CA LYS A 439 -16.39 33.21 -8.31
C LYS A 439 -17.44 32.59 -9.24
N ILE A 440 -17.00 31.65 -10.05
CA ILE A 440 -17.79 31.03 -11.11
C ILE A 440 -18.06 29.61 -10.69
N ILE A 441 -19.33 29.23 -10.62
CA ILE A 441 -19.79 27.91 -10.22
C ILE A 441 -20.36 27.25 -11.46
N ARG A 442 -19.80 26.09 -11.83
CA ARG A 442 -20.25 25.28 -12.97
C ARG A 442 -20.81 23.96 -12.49
N SER A 443 -21.99 23.59 -12.98
CA SER A 443 -22.66 22.33 -12.65
C SER A 443 -23.05 21.52 -13.88
N TYR A 444 -23.02 20.19 -13.71
CA TYR A 444 -23.47 19.22 -14.70
C TYR A 444 -24.05 17.98 -14.00
N GLY A 445 -25.37 17.79 -14.12
CA GLY A 445 -26.08 16.79 -13.33
C GLY A 445 -25.90 17.04 -11.83
N ASN A 446 -25.37 16.06 -11.10
CA ASN A 446 -25.10 16.16 -9.66
C ASN A 446 -23.70 16.72 -9.33
N ASN A 447 -22.88 17.01 -10.34
CA ASN A 447 -21.51 17.48 -10.14
C ASN A 447 -21.43 19.01 -10.17
N SER A 448 -20.49 19.58 -9.42
CA SER A 448 -20.23 21.02 -9.37
C SER A 448 -18.75 21.32 -9.12
N ALA A 449 -18.26 22.42 -9.69
CA ALA A 449 -16.90 22.92 -9.54
C ALA A 449 -16.90 24.44 -9.47
N GLU A 450 -15.84 24.99 -8.89
CA GLU A 450 -15.67 26.42 -8.67
C GLU A 450 -14.36 26.90 -9.29
N GLN A 451 -14.40 28.07 -9.92
CA GLN A 451 -13.22 28.78 -10.39
C GLN A 451 -13.29 30.25 -9.96
N THR A 452 -12.18 30.77 -9.44
CA THR A 452 -12.06 32.20 -9.15
C THR A 452 -11.20 32.91 -10.20
N LEU A 453 -11.73 33.98 -10.79
CA LEU A 453 -11.01 34.89 -11.69
C LEU A 453 -10.87 36.26 -11.04
N LYS A 454 -9.70 36.90 -11.23
CA LYS A 454 -9.43 38.23 -10.68
C LYS A 454 -8.96 39.17 -11.76
N TRP A 455 -9.47 40.40 -11.69
CA TRP A 455 -9.00 41.52 -12.48
C TRP A 455 -8.71 42.69 -11.54
N GLU A 456 -7.60 43.39 -11.80
CA GLU A 456 -7.25 44.63 -11.13
C GLU A 456 -6.88 45.66 -12.21
N GLY A 457 -7.47 46.84 -12.13
CA GLY A 457 -7.22 47.89 -13.11
C GLY A 457 -7.94 49.18 -12.77
N GLU A 458 -7.81 50.12 -13.68
CA GLU A 458 -8.54 51.38 -13.66
C GLU A 458 -9.72 51.27 -14.63
N ILE A 459 -10.92 51.69 -14.20
CA ILE A 459 -12.14 51.74 -15.02
C ILE A 459 -12.06 52.85 -16.05
#